data_AF-A0AA91DM23-F1
#
_entry.id   AF-A0AA91DM23-F1
#
_cell.length_a   1.000
_cell.length_b   1.000
_cell.length_c   1.000
_cell.angle_alpha   90.00
_cell.angle_beta   90.00
_cell.angle_gamma   90.00
#
_symmetry.space_group_name_H-M   'P 1'
#
loop_
_entity.id
_entity.type
_entity.pdbx_description
1 polymer ?
#
loop_
_entity_poly.entity_id
_entity_poly.type
_entity_poly.pdbx_seq_one_letter_code
_entity_poly.pdbx_strand_id
1 'polypeptide(L)'
;MQLERIHHAAIICADYAVSRHFYTEVLGLRVVAENHRAARDSYKLDLALPDGSQIELFSFPGAPARLTRPEAQGLRHLSFEVHDVQAAADELTAQGIAVEPLRTDEYTGRRFTFFADPDGLPLELYEAAPAEELDALLLKLEGALHLREVRANAAQLEELLDDGFHELGVSGGTWTRPAIIEALRDETFSRRTMTDFRVLRMAPDVALVTYRVHREAIPERPAADSLRSSLWRRRHGRWRMAFHQGTPLSR
;
A
#
# COMPACT_ATOMS: atom_id res chain seq x y z
N MET A 1 -3.95 10.34 -22.09
CA MET A 1 -3.27 9.06 -21.82
C MET A 1 -3.29 8.85 -20.32
N GLN A 2 -3.76 7.69 -19.85
CA GLN A 2 -3.77 7.34 -18.43
C GLN A 2 -2.73 6.24 -18.21
N LEU A 3 -1.70 6.52 -17.43
CA LEU A 3 -0.68 5.55 -17.03
C LEU A 3 -1.10 4.94 -15.69
N GLU A 4 -1.11 3.62 -15.59
CA GLU A 4 -1.59 2.93 -14.37
C GLU A 4 -0.49 2.80 -13.31
N ARG A 5 0.71 2.38 -13.73
CA ARG A 5 1.89 2.19 -12.88
C ARG A 5 3.15 2.05 -13.73
N ILE A 6 4.31 2.07 -13.08
CA ILE A 6 5.54 1.55 -13.70
C ILE A 6 5.35 0.06 -13.91
N HIS A 7 5.44 -0.40 -15.17
CA HIS A 7 5.34 -1.83 -15.46
C HIS A 7 6.59 -2.58 -14.98
N HIS A 8 7.75 -2.13 -15.45
CA HIS A 8 9.06 -2.68 -15.13
C HIS A 8 10.14 -1.59 -15.25
N ALA A 9 11.31 -1.84 -14.65
CA ALA A 9 12.56 -1.13 -14.94
C ALA A 9 13.57 -2.10 -15.56
N ALA A 10 14.24 -1.68 -16.63
CA ALA A 10 15.25 -2.51 -17.31
C ALA A 10 16.66 -2.09 -16.90
N ILE A 11 17.51 -3.07 -16.59
CA ILE A 11 18.90 -2.90 -16.17
C ILE A 11 19.79 -3.70 -17.10
N ILE A 12 20.88 -3.09 -17.56
CA ILE A 12 21.92 -3.79 -18.32
C ILE A 12 23.02 -4.15 -17.33
N CYS A 13 23.40 -5.43 -17.31
CA CYS A 13 24.48 -5.97 -16.49
C CYS A 13 25.66 -6.44 -17.35
N ALA A 14 26.88 -6.29 -16.83
CA ALA A 14 28.08 -6.74 -17.52
C ALA A 14 28.27 -8.27 -17.41
N ASP A 15 28.04 -8.83 -16.22
CA ASP A 15 28.12 -10.28 -15.96
C ASP A 15 26.75 -10.80 -15.53
N TYR A 16 26.16 -11.63 -16.39
CA TYR A 16 24.83 -12.18 -16.14
C TYR A 16 24.77 -13.05 -14.89
N ALA A 17 25.77 -13.89 -14.64
CA ALA A 17 25.74 -14.83 -13.53
C ALA A 17 25.85 -14.10 -12.19
N VAL A 18 26.73 -13.08 -12.13
CA VAL A 18 26.90 -12.24 -10.94
C VAL A 18 25.63 -11.44 -10.66
N SER A 19 25.06 -10.77 -11.67
CA SER A 19 23.86 -9.95 -11.48
C SER A 19 22.63 -10.82 -11.22
N ARG A 20 22.48 -11.98 -11.87
CA ARG A 20 21.43 -12.95 -11.53
C ARG A 20 21.51 -13.33 -10.05
N HIS A 21 22.68 -13.74 -9.56
CA HIS A 21 22.86 -14.12 -8.15
C HIS A 21 22.53 -12.96 -7.20
N PHE A 22 22.97 -11.74 -7.51
CA PHE A 22 22.67 -10.56 -6.71
C PHE A 22 21.16 -10.30 -6.62
N TYR A 23 20.47 -10.23 -7.76
CA TYR A 23 19.05 -9.88 -7.74
C TYR A 23 18.16 -11.04 -7.24
N THR A 24 18.54 -12.31 -7.40
CA THR A 24 17.70 -13.45 -6.94
C THR A 24 18.04 -13.92 -5.54
N GLU A 25 19.31 -14.02 -5.18
CA GLU A 25 19.74 -14.61 -3.89
C GLU A 25 20.00 -13.53 -2.84
N VAL A 26 20.65 -12.41 -3.22
CA VAL A 26 20.95 -11.33 -2.26
C VAL A 26 19.73 -10.48 -1.98
N LEU A 27 19.01 -10.06 -3.03
CA LEU A 27 17.79 -9.26 -2.90
C LEU A 27 16.50 -10.09 -2.81
N GLY A 28 16.57 -11.39 -3.09
CA GLY A 28 15.41 -12.29 -2.95
C GLY A 28 14.31 -12.10 -4.01
N LEU A 29 14.58 -11.45 -5.15
CA LEU A 29 13.55 -11.25 -6.16
C LEU A 29 13.18 -12.57 -6.83
N ARG A 30 11.88 -12.76 -7.06
CA ARG A 30 11.36 -13.98 -7.66
C ARG A 30 11.53 -13.97 -9.17
N VAL A 31 12.12 -15.02 -9.72
CA VAL A 31 12.18 -15.25 -11.17
C VAL A 31 10.78 -15.47 -11.76
N VAL A 32 10.45 -14.69 -12.78
CA VAL A 32 9.22 -14.80 -13.59
C VAL A 32 9.52 -15.53 -14.90
N ALA A 33 10.58 -15.12 -15.59
CA ALA A 33 11.01 -15.73 -16.85
C ALA A 33 12.53 -15.53 -17.04
N GLU A 34 13.19 -16.52 -17.62
CA GLU A 34 14.63 -16.49 -17.88
C GLU A 34 14.89 -17.01 -19.31
N ASN A 35 15.45 -16.17 -20.18
CA ASN A 35 15.59 -16.47 -21.60
C ASN A 35 16.99 -16.14 -22.12
N HIS A 36 17.67 -17.13 -22.68
CA HIS A 36 18.89 -16.91 -23.46
C HIS A 36 18.55 -16.55 -24.91
N ARG A 37 18.97 -15.37 -25.36
CA ARG A 37 18.73 -14.81 -26.70
C ARG A 37 19.96 -15.05 -27.57
N ALA A 38 20.11 -16.28 -28.08
CA ALA A 38 21.31 -16.75 -28.79
C ALA A 38 21.77 -15.81 -29.93
N ALA A 39 20.85 -15.24 -30.71
CA ALA A 39 21.19 -14.32 -31.81
C ALA A 39 21.83 -13.00 -31.36
N ARG A 40 21.75 -12.67 -30.06
CA ARG A 40 22.30 -11.46 -29.46
C ARG A 40 23.35 -11.74 -28.37
N ASP A 41 23.67 -13.02 -28.16
CA ASP A 41 24.54 -13.50 -27.07
C ASP A 41 24.22 -12.83 -25.72
N SER A 42 22.95 -12.92 -25.33
CA SER A 42 22.37 -12.05 -24.32
C SER A 42 21.27 -12.76 -23.53
N TYR A 43 21.24 -12.57 -22.21
CA TYR A 43 20.15 -13.04 -21.38
C TYR A 43 19.08 -11.96 -21.18
N LYS A 44 17.84 -12.38 -20.97
CA LYS A 44 16.73 -11.58 -20.42
C LYS A 44 16.18 -12.33 -19.20
N LEU A 45 16.26 -11.70 -18.04
CA LEU A 45 15.73 -12.24 -16.79
C LEU A 45 14.68 -11.29 -16.23
N ASP A 46 13.46 -11.77 -16.11
CA ASP A 46 12.32 -11.04 -15.57
C ASP A 46 12.13 -11.43 -14.11
N LEU A 47 12.17 -10.42 -13.25
CA LEU A 47 12.11 -10.56 -11.80
C LEU A 47 10.91 -9.79 -11.26
N ALA A 48 10.22 -10.35 -10.27
CA ALA A 48 9.05 -9.73 -9.66
C ALA A 48 9.28 -9.40 -8.17
N LEU A 49 8.75 -8.24 -7.79
CA LEU A 49 8.52 -7.85 -6.40
C LEU A 49 7.15 -8.35 -5.90
N PRO A 50 6.91 -8.35 -4.58
CA PRO A 50 5.64 -8.78 -4.00
C PRO A 50 4.40 -8.03 -4.51
N ASP A 51 4.54 -6.76 -4.90
CA ASP A 51 3.46 -5.92 -5.43
C ASP A 51 3.19 -6.12 -6.93
N GLY A 52 3.97 -6.98 -7.59
CA GLY A 52 3.88 -7.26 -9.03
C GLY A 52 4.63 -6.28 -9.93
N SER A 53 5.33 -5.29 -9.37
CA SER A 53 6.34 -4.52 -10.12
C SER A 53 7.54 -5.41 -10.48
N GLN A 54 8.27 -5.04 -11.54
CA GLN A 54 9.27 -5.92 -12.14
C GLN A 54 10.59 -5.22 -12.45
N ILE A 55 11.66 -6.02 -12.41
CA ILE A 55 12.98 -5.66 -12.94
C ILE A 55 13.31 -6.63 -14.07
N GLU A 56 13.75 -6.10 -15.21
CA GLU A 56 14.30 -6.89 -16.30
C GLU A 56 15.82 -6.73 -16.32
N LEU A 57 16.57 -7.82 -16.15
CA LEU A 57 18.02 -7.82 -16.37
C LEU A 57 18.32 -8.25 -17.79
N PHE A 58 19.20 -7.49 -18.45
CA PHE A 58 19.78 -7.82 -19.74
C PHE A 58 21.29 -7.92 -19.65
N SER A 59 21.88 -8.97 -20.20
CA SER A 59 23.33 -8.99 -20.43
C SER A 59 23.62 -8.61 -21.89
N PHE A 60 24.47 -7.63 -22.14
CA PHE A 60 24.87 -7.28 -23.50
C PHE A 60 26.39 -7.26 -23.59
N PRO A 61 27.01 -8.15 -24.39
CA PRO A 61 28.46 -8.16 -24.56
C PRO A 61 28.98 -6.80 -24.99
N GLY A 62 29.96 -6.27 -24.27
CA GLY A 62 30.58 -4.98 -24.57
C GLY A 62 29.71 -3.75 -24.25
N ALA A 63 28.64 -3.90 -23.45
CA ALA A 63 27.92 -2.74 -22.93
C ALA A 63 28.89 -1.80 -22.17
N PRO A 64 28.80 -0.48 -22.37
CA PRO A 64 29.65 0.46 -21.66
C PRO A 64 29.33 0.43 -20.17
N ALA A 65 30.37 0.58 -19.33
CA ALA A 65 30.19 0.73 -17.90
C ALA A 65 29.28 1.92 -17.57
N ARG A 66 28.46 1.77 -16.53
CA ARG A 66 27.59 2.85 -16.06
C ARG A 66 28.43 4.06 -15.65
N LEU A 67 28.10 5.24 -16.19
CA LEU A 67 28.70 6.48 -15.72
C LEU A 67 28.06 6.88 -14.37
N THR A 68 28.76 6.59 -13.28
CA THR A 68 28.28 6.92 -11.92
C THR A 68 28.81 8.23 -11.39
N ARG A 69 30.02 8.63 -11.78
CA ARG A 69 30.58 9.93 -11.43
C ARG A 69 31.30 10.55 -12.65
N PRO A 70 30.95 11.79 -13.05
CA PRO A 70 29.81 12.58 -12.56
C PRO A 70 28.46 11.88 -12.84
N GLU A 71 27.42 12.18 -12.06
CA GLU A 71 26.08 11.66 -12.32
C GLU A 71 25.59 12.15 -13.70
N ALA A 72 25.08 11.24 -14.52
CA ALA A 72 24.49 11.57 -15.81
C ALA A 72 23.02 11.96 -15.67
N GLN A 73 22.50 12.79 -16.59
CA GLN A 73 21.07 13.03 -16.72
C GLN A 73 20.35 11.73 -17.10
N GLY A 74 19.25 11.40 -16.42
CA GLY A 74 18.46 10.18 -16.66
C GLY A 74 18.09 9.45 -15.37
N LEU A 75 17.98 8.11 -15.45
CA LEU A 75 17.73 7.27 -14.28
C LEU A 75 18.90 7.37 -13.28
N ARG A 76 18.62 7.89 -12.09
CA ARG A 76 19.64 8.08 -11.06
C ARG A 76 19.87 6.82 -10.24
N HIS A 77 18.80 6.28 -9.66
CA HIS A 77 18.81 5.10 -8.78
C HIS A 77 17.45 4.41 -8.78
N LEU A 78 17.39 3.18 -8.27
CA LEU A 78 16.15 2.48 -7.95
C LEU A 78 16.01 2.38 -6.43
N SER A 79 14.79 2.48 -5.92
CA SER A 79 14.51 2.49 -4.48
C SER A 79 13.53 1.38 -4.14
N PHE A 80 13.84 0.62 -3.08
CA PHE A 80 13.05 -0.49 -2.57
C PHE A 80 12.53 -0.15 -1.18
N GLU A 81 11.21 -0.30 -1.00
CA GLU A 81 10.58 -0.13 0.29
C GLU A 81 10.85 -1.34 1.19
N VAL A 82 11.31 -1.10 2.42
CA VAL A 82 11.52 -2.13 3.45
C VAL A 82 10.93 -1.69 4.77
N HIS A 83 10.43 -2.63 5.58
CA HIS A 83 9.82 -2.30 6.88
C HIS A 83 10.83 -1.78 7.91
N ASP A 84 12.07 -2.31 7.89
CA ASP A 84 13.14 -1.88 8.77
C ASP A 84 14.44 -1.79 7.97
N VAL A 85 14.89 -0.55 7.74
CA VAL A 85 16.11 -0.27 6.98
C VAL A 85 17.37 -0.77 7.69
N GLN A 86 17.37 -0.78 9.04
CA GLN A 86 18.54 -1.28 9.79
C GLN A 86 18.69 -2.78 9.58
N ALA A 87 17.61 -3.54 9.78
CA ALA A 87 17.64 -4.99 9.60
C ALA A 87 18.05 -5.40 8.18
N ALA A 88 17.51 -4.72 7.16
CA ALA A 88 17.85 -4.98 5.77
C ALA A 88 19.31 -4.59 5.43
N ALA A 89 19.82 -3.49 5.99
CA ALA A 89 21.23 -3.12 5.85
C ALA A 89 22.18 -4.12 6.52
N ASP A 90 21.81 -4.64 7.69
CA ASP A 90 22.57 -5.67 8.41
C ASP A 90 22.61 -6.98 7.61
N GLU A 91 21.50 -7.38 6.98
CA GLU A 91 21.43 -8.55 6.10
C GLU A 91 22.33 -8.41 4.87
N LEU A 92 22.29 -7.25 4.20
CA LEU A 92 23.19 -6.96 3.07
C LEU A 92 24.67 -7.00 3.50
N THR A 93 25.00 -6.40 4.64
CA THR A 93 26.36 -6.39 5.18
C THR A 93 26.85 -7.79 5.53
N ALA A 94 25.98 -8.64 6.11
CA ALA A 94 26.30 -10.03 6.40
C ALA A 94 26.59 -10.87 5.13
N GLN A 95 26.02 -10.46 3.99
CA GLN A 95 26.30 -11.03 2.67
C GLN A 95 27.51 -10.38 1.96
N GLY A 96 28.21 -9.47 2.62
CA GLY A 96 29.41 -8.81 2.09
C GLY A 96 29.12 -7.63 1.16
N ILE A 97 27.88 -7.13 1.11
CA ILE A 97 27.52 -5.95 0.34
C ILE A 97 27.85 -4.69 1.14
N ALA A 98 28.54 -3.74 0.51
CA ALA A 98 28.83 -2.45 1.12
C ALA A 98 27.56 -1.57 1.15
N VAL A 99 27.20 -1.10 2.34
CA VAL A 99 26.04 -0.24 2.58
C VAL A 99 26.52 1.10 3.15
N GLU A 100 25.97 2.20 2.64
CA GLU A 100 26.24 3.54 3.16
C GLU A 100 25.67 3.73 4.58
N PRO A 101 26.14 4.73 5.35
CA PRO A 101 25.50 5.07 6.62
C PRO A 101 24.01 5.39 6.44
N LEU A 102 23.19 4.89 7.36
CA LEU A 102 21.78 5.22 7.42
C LEU A 102 21.60 6.73 7.61
N ARG A 103 20.62 7.27 6.89
CA ARG A 103 20.21 8.68 6.94
C ARG A 103 18.72 8.77 7.19
N THR A 104 18.28 9.94 7.62
CA THR A 104 16.87 10.27 7.75
C THR A 104 16.52 11.29 6.68
N ASP A 105 15.44 11.04 5.94
CA ASP A 105 14.92 11.99 4.96
C ASP A 105 14.29 13.18 5.71
N GLU A 106 14.81 14.38 5.46
CA GLU A 106 14.38 15.61 6.15
C GLU A 106 12.92 15.99 5.86
N TYR A 107 12.36 15.54 4.73
CA TYR A 107 10.99 15.84 4.34
C TYR A 107 9.99 14.82 4.85
N THR A 108 10.38 13.56 4.97
CA THR A 108 9.46 12.48 5.35
C THR A 108 9.70 11.94 6.77
N GLY A 109 10.86 12.22 7.37
CA GLY A 109 11.29 11.68 8.65
C GLY A 109 11.63 10.19 8.63
N ARG A 110 11.60 9.54 7.47
CA ARG A 110 11.83 8.09 7.30
C ARG A 110 13.30 7.78 7.10
N ARG A 111 13.76 6.63 7.59
CA ARG A 111 15.15 6.20 7.41
C ARG A 111 15.37 5.68 5.99
N PHE A 112 16.60 5.82 5.49
CA PHE A 112 17.01 5.24 4.22
C PHE A 112 18.52 5.01 4.20
N THR A 113 18.99 4.18 3.28
CA THR A 113 20.41 4.03 2.96
C THR A 113 20.60 3.61 1.50
N PHE A 114 21.81 3.82 0.98
CA PHE A 114 22.21 3.42 -0.36
C PHE A 114 23.20 2.26 -0.32
N PHE A 115 23.15 1.45 -1.37
CA PHE A 115 24.11 0.41 -1.69
C PHE A 115 24.21 0.35 -3.22
N ALA A 116 25.07 -0.51 -3.77
CA ALA A 116 25.23 -0.66 -5.21
C ALA A 116 24.97 -2.09 -5.66
N ASP A 117 24.41 -2.23 -6.86
CA ASP A 117 24.44 -3.51 -7.56
C ASP A 117 25.86 -3.83 -8.10
N PRO A 118 26.09 -5.02 -8.67
CA PRO A 118 27.41 -5.43 -9.16
C PRO A 118 28.02 -4.50 -10.22
N ASP A 119 27.19 -3.78 -10.97
CA ASP A 119 27.58 -2.87 -12.05
C ASP A 119 27.64 -1.40 -11.59
N GLY A 120 27.47 -1.15 -10.28
CA GLY A 120 27.57 0.17 -9.68
C GLY A 120 26.32 1.04 -9.87
N LEU A 121 25.16 0.46 -10.20
CA LEU A 121 23.88 1.14 -10.14
C LEU A 121 23.53 1.39 -8.66
N PRO A 122 23.32 2.66 -8.25
CA PRO A 122 22.87 2.93 -6.89
C PRO A 122 21.47 2.36 -6.67
N LEU A 123 21.34 1.58 -5.61
CA LEU A 123 20.09 1.06 -5.09
C LEU A 123 19.86 1.67 -3.70
N GLU A 124 18.61 1.95 -3.38
CA GLU A 124 18.21 2.56 -2.11
C GLU A 124 17.28 1.61 -1.36
N LEU A 125 17.55 1.42 -0.06
CA LEU A 125 16.56 0.89 0.87
C LEU A 125 15.91 2.06 1.56
N TYR A 126 14.59 2.16 1.43
CA TYR A 126 13.83 3.26 1.97
C TYR A 126 12.77 2.73 2.94
N GLU A 127 12.72 3.28 4.15
CA GLU A 127 11.82 2.78 5.18
C GLU A 127 10.38 3.02 4.78
N ALA A 128 9.59 1.95 4.85
CA ALA A 128 8.15 2.02 4.68
C ALA A 128 7.61 3.11 5.60
N ALA A 129 6.62 3.86 5.12
CA ALA A 129 5.87 4.69 6.05
C ALA A 129 5.40 3.78 7.21
N PRO A 130 5.54 4.21 8.47
CA PRO A 130 5.01 3.44 9.57
C PRO A 130 3.57 3.12 9.20
N ALA A 131 3.26 1.83 9.12
CA ALA A 131 1.88 1.45 9.14
C ALA A 131 1.37 2.04 10.45
N GLU A 132 0.49 3.06 10.41
CA GLU A 132 -0.47 3.13 11.50
C GLU A 132 -0.99 1.70 11.63
N GLU A 133 -0.88 1.10 12.81
CA GLU A 133 -1.42 -0.24 13.04
C GLU A 133 -2.80 -0.24 12.40
N LEU A 134 -2.98 -1.07 11.38
CA LEU A 134 -4.13 -0.94 10.48
C LEU A 134 -5.44 -0.89 11.28
N ASP A 135 -5.45 -1.64 12.37
CA ASP A 135 -6.43 -1.64 13.44
C ASP A 135 -6.70 -0.24 14.03
N ALA A 136 -5.67 0.46 14.50
CA ALA A 136 -5.79 1.81 15.05
C ALA A 136 -6.25 2.84 13.99
N LEU A 137 -5.73 2.75 12.76
CA LEU A 137 -6.16 3.62 11.67
C LEU A 137 -7.62 3.38 11.32
N LEU A 138 -8.01 2.14 11.05
CA LEU A 138 -9.37 1.82 10.66
C LEU A 138 -10.36 2.06 11.81
N LEU A 139 -9.94 1.89 13.07
CA LEU A 139 -10.74 2.27 14.24
C LEU A 139 -11.02 3.78 14.24
N LYS A 140 -10.01 4.60 13.97
CA LYS A 140 -10.14 6.05 13.85
C LYS A 140 -11.06 6.44 12.69
N LEU A 141 -10.88 5.85 11.51
CA LEU A 141 -11.70 6.18 10.33
C LEU A 141 -13.16 5.73 10.48
N GLU A 142 -13.41 4.54 11.02
CA GLU A 142 -14.76 4.08 11.38
C GLU A 142 -15.40 4.95 12.46
N GLY A 143 -14.63 5.27 13.50
CA GLY A 143 -15.08 6.17 14.57
C GLY A 143 -15.52 7.53 14.02
N ALA A 144 -14.77 8.08 13.05
CA ALA A 144 -15.12 9.34 12.40
C ALA A 144 -16.50 9.29 11.72
N LEU A 145 -16.88 8.18 11.09
CA LEU A 145 -18.18 8.01 10.45
C LEU A 145 -19.37 7.99 11.44
N HIS A 146 -19.10 7.89 12.75
CA HIS A 146 -20.12 7.99 13.80
C HIS A 146 -20.25 9.40 14.41
N LEU A 147 -19.34 10.33 14.09
CA LEU A 147 -19.33 11.69 14.62
C LEU A 147 -20.37 12.57 13.92
N ARG A 148 -21.03 13.46 14.67
CA ARG A 148 -22.10 14.33 14.13
C ARG A 148 -21.54 15.28 13.08
N GLU A 149 -20.41 15.89 13.37
CA GLU A 149 -19.72 16.86 12.54
C GLU A 149 -19.30 16.27 11.19
N VAL A 150 -18.84 15.01 11.19
CA VAL A 150 -18.45 14.30 9.96
C VAL A 150 -19.70 13.93 9.16
N ARG A 151 -20.72 13.36 9.81
CA ARG A 151 -21.96 12.93 9.14
C ARG A 151 -22.74 14.09 8.51
N ALA A 152 -22.64 15.29 9.10
CA ALA A 152 -23.22 16.51 8.55
C ALA A 152 -22.36 17.19 7.47
N ASN A 153 -21.14 16.72 7.22
CA ASN A 153 -20.18 17.35 6.32
C ASN A 153 -19.89 16.48 5.10
N ALA A 154 -20.46 16.87 3.95
CA ALA A 154 -20.28 16.15 2.70
C ALA A 154 -18.80 15.98 2.34
N ALA A 155 -17.98 17.03 2.39
CA ALA A 155 -16.56 16.94 2.03
C ALA A 155 -15.78 15.95 2.91
N GLN A 156 -16.10 15.86 4.21
CA GLN A 156 -15.46 14.88 5.09
C GLN A 156 -15.92 13.45 4.79
N LEU A 157 -17.20 13.24 4.49
CA LEU A 157 -17.70 11.93 4.03
C LEU A 157 -17.09 11.54 2.69
N GLU A 158 -16.85 12.50 1.81
CA GLU A 158 -16.26 12.28 0.49
C GLU A 158 -14.82 11.77 0.56
N GLU A 159 -14.07 12.20 1.57
CA GLU A 159 -12.72 11.69 1.87
C GLU A 159 -12.73 10.29 2.50
N LEU A 160 -13.80 9.92 3.21
CA LEU A 160 -13.92 8.64 3.92
C LEU A 160 -14.57 7.53 3.07
N LEU A 161 -15.45 7.89 2.13
CA LEU A 161 -16.18 6.95 1.28
C LEU A 161 -15.52 6.83 -0.09
N ASP A 162 -15.22 5.59 -0.49
CA ASP A 162 -14.64 5.30 -1.81
C ASP A 162 -15.65 5.64 -2.91
N ASP A 163 -15.16 6.06 -4.09
CA ASP A 163 -16.00 6.52 -5.19
C ASP A 163 -17.02 5.46 -5.65
N GLY A 164 -16.68 4.17 -5.47
CA GLY A 164 -17.58 3.04 -5.71
C GLY A 164 -18.27 2.51 -4.45
N PHE A 165 -18.51 3.34 -3.43
CA PHE A 165 -19.13 2.92 -2.18
C PHE A 165 -20.59 2.48 -2.36
N HIS A 166 -20.93 1.36 -1.72
CA HIS A 166 -22.29 0.85 -1.61
C HIS A 166 -22.60 0.34 -0.20
N GLU A 167 -23.83 0.57 0.28
CA GLU A 167 -24.33 0.02 1.54
C GLU A 167 -25.60 -0.80 1.35
N LEU A 168 -25.70 -1.93 2.04
CA LEU A 168 -26.94 -2.69 2.17
C LEU A 168 -27.66 -2.26 3.44
N GLY A 169 -28.77 -1.56 3.26
CA GLY A 169 -29.64 -1.13 4.34
C GLY A 169 -30.45 -2.30 4.90
N VAL A 170 -30.93 -2.12 6.14
CA VAL A 170 -31.77 -3.11 6.84
C VAL A 170 -33.05 -3.46 6.07
N SER A 171 -33.56 -2.55 5.25
CA SER A 171 -34.73 -2.77 4.39
C SER A 171 -34.45 -3.66 3.17
N GLY A 172 -33.20 -4.08 2.95
CA GLY A 172 -32.74 -4.73 1.72
C GLY A 172 -32.47 -3.75 0.57
N GLY A 173 -32.67 -2.45 0.78
CA GLY A 173 -32.33 -1.40 -0.19
C GLY A 173 -30.82 -1.12 -0.23
N THR A 174 -30.35 -0.64 -1.37
CA THR A 174 -28.94 -0.28 -1.58
C THR A 174 -28.75 1.23 -1.53
N TRP A 175 -27.72 1.70 -0.84
CA TRP A 175 -27.31 3.11 -0.81
C TRP A 175 -26.01 3.30 -1.58
N THR A 176 -25.95 4.34 -2.40
CA THR A 176 -24.72 4.76 -3.10
C THR A 176 -24.04 5.89 -2.34
N ARG A 177 -22.77 6.19 -2.66
CA ARG A 177 -22.04 7.32 -2.06
C ARG A 177 -22.80 8.65 -2.12
N PRO A 178 -23.33 9.11 -3.29
CA PRO A 178 -24.07 10.38 -3.30
C PRO A 178 -25.34 10.31 -2.47
N ALA A 179 -26.10 9.21 -2.56
CA ALA A 179 -27.37 9.05 -1.87
C ALA A 179 -27.21 9.03 -0.35
N ILE A 180 -26.18 8.34 0.18
CA ILE A 180 -25.95 8.31 1.63
C ILE A 180 -25.46 9.67 2.14
N ILE A 181 -24.59 10.38 1.40
CA ILE A 181 -24.11 11.71 1.80
C ILE A 181 -25.26 12.71 1.87
N GLU A 182 -26.18 12.66 0.90
CA GLU A 182 -27.39 13.48 0.91
C GLU A 182 -28.30 13.11 2.09
N ALA A 183 -28.59 11.82 2.30
CA ALA A 183 -29.46 11.36 3.37
C ALA A 183 -28.91 11.66 4.79
N LEU A 184 -27.59 11.66 4.96
CA LEU A 184 -26.95 11.95 6.24
C LEU A 184 -26.98 13.43 6.62
N ARG A 185 -27.07 14.33 5.64
CA ARG A 185 -27.12 15.78 5.90
C ARG A 185 -28.30 16.16 6.78
N ASP A 186 -29.46 15.55 6.52
CA ASP A 186 -30.72 15.87 7.20
C ASP A 186 -31.10 14.82 8.25
N GLU A 187 -30.18 13.92 8.61
CA GLU A 187 -30.48 12.87 9.58
C GLU A 187 -30.75 13.46 10.98
N THR A 188 -31.69 12.87 11.70
CA THR A 188 -31.76 13.05 13.15
C THR A 188 -30.61 12.28 13.79
N PHE A 189 -29.58 13.00 14.23
CA PHE A 189 -28.39 12.41 14.83
C PHE A 189 -28.71 11.65 16.11
N SER A 190 -28.13 10.46 16.23
CA SER A 190 -28.13 9.66 17.46
C SER A 190 -26.70 9.23 17.76
N ARG A 191 -26.30 9.34 19.03
CA ARG A 191 -24.97 8.94 19.49
C ARG A 191 -24.81 7.42 19.37
N ARG A 192 -23.62 7.01 18.96
CA ARG A 192 -23.27 5.61 18.73
C ARG A 192 -22.02 5.28 19.53
N THR A 193 -22.04 4.14 20.19
CA THR A 193 -20.86 3.57 20.86
C THR A 193 -20.44 2.31 20.14
N MET A 194 -19.16 2.23 19.77
CA MET A 194 -18.57 1.11 19.06
C MET A 194 -17.78 0.24 20.04
N THR A 195 -17.96 -1.08 19.93
CA THR A 195 -17.34 -2.11 20.78
C THR A 195 -16.98 -3.34 19.95
N ASP A 196 -16.17 -4.24 20.50
CA ASP A 196 -15.75 -5.49 19.84
C ASP A 196 -15.15 -5.27 18.44
N PHE A 197 -14.37 -4.20 18.28
CA PHE A 197 -13.76 -3.83 17.02
C PHE A 197 -12.68 -4.82 16.60
N ARG A 198 -12.76 -5.31 15.37
CA ARG A 198 -11.79 -6.24 14.79
C ARG A 198 -11.49 -5.86 13.36
N VAL A 199 -10.22 -5.97 12.99
CA VAL A 199 -9.77 -5.85 11.61
C VAL A 199 -9.26 -7.20 11.12
N LEU A 200 -9.69 -7.57 9.92
CA LEU A 200 -9.16 -8.69 9.17
C LEU A 200 -8.58 -8.15 7.87
N ARG A 201 -7.26 -8.12 7.75
CA ARG A 201 -6.59 -7.76 6.50
C ARG A 201 -6.84 -8.86 5.46
N MET A 202 -7.53 -8.52 4.38
CA MET A 202 -7.89 -9.47 3.31
C MET A 202 -6.90 -9.44 2.15
N ALA A 203 -6.29 -8.29 1.91
CA ALA A 203 -5.26 -8.06 0.90
C ALA A 203 -4.31 -6.92 1.36
N PRO A 204 -3.19 -6.65 0.66
CA PRO A 204 -2.32 -5.52 0.99
C PRO A 204 -3.07 -4.18 1.10
N ASP A 205 -4.10 -4.00 0.27
CA ASP A 205 -4.91 -2.79 0.10
C ASP A 205 -6.40 -3.00 0.43
N VAL A 206 -6.79 -4.13 1.03
CA VAL A 206 -8.19 -4.41 1.41
C VAL A 206 -8.27 -4.96 2.83
N ALA A 207 -9.21 -4.43 3.62
CA ALA A 207 -9.47 -4.89 4.99
C ALA A 207 -10.97 -5.01 5.25
N LEU A 208 -11.37 -6.07 5.93
CA LEU A 208 -12.70 -6.21 6.52
C LEU A 208 -12.64 -5.73 7.96
N VAL A 209 -13.59 -4.88 8.33
CA VAL A 209 -13.76 -4.42 9.70
C VAL A 209 -15.10 -4.91 10.21
N THR A 210 -15.13 -5.44 11.43
CA THR A 210 -16.36 -5.87 12.09
C THR A 210 -16.41 -5.34 13.51
N TYR A 211 -17.60 -4.94 13.96
CA TYR A 211 -17.80 -4.39 15.30
C TYR A 211 -19.27 -4.43 15.72
N ARG A 212 -19.53 -4.20 17.00
CA ARG A 212 -20.86 -3.96 17.54
C ARG A 212 -21.09 -2.47 17.74
N VAL A 213 -22.27 -1.99 17.38
CA VAL A 213 -22.73 -0.63 17.67
C VAL A 213 -23.94 -0.66 18.57
N HIS A 214 -23.87 0.09 19.66
CA HIS A 214 -25.02 0.55 20.41
C HIS A 214 -25.42 1.94 19.92
N ARG A 215 -26.66 2.10 19.44
CA ARG A 215 -27.23 3.41 19.10
C ARG A 215 -28.15 3.85 20.24
N GLU A 216 -27.92 5.05 20.77
CA GLU A 216 -28.76 5.64 21.82
C GLU A 216 -30.17 5.98 21.32
N ALA A 217 -31.13 6.03 22.24
CA ALA A 217 -32.50 6.42 21.90
C ALA A 217 -32.56 7.92 21.57
N ILE A 218 -33.42 8.26 20.62
CA ILE A 218 -33.87 9.63 20.33
C ILE A 218 -35.41 9.65 20.44
N PRO A 219 -36.07 10.81 20.56
CA PRO A 219 -37.52 10.87 20.77
C PRO A 219 -38.32 10.07 19.72
N GLU A 220 -37.83 10.00 18.49
CA GLU A 220 -38.49 9.35 17.35
C GLU A 220 -38.12 7.87 17.18
N ARG A 221 -37.09 7.38 17.90
CA ARG A 221 -36.53 6.04 17.67
C ARG A 221 -35.89 5.44 18.92
N PRO A 222 -36.25 4.21 19.32
CA PRO A 222 -35.64 3.56 20.48
C PRO A 222 -34.16 3.24 20.24
N ALA A 223 -33.44 3.04 21.34
CA ALA A 223 -32.09 2.50 21.30
C ALA A 223 -32.07 1.11 20.64
N ALA A 224 -31.01 0.80 19.91
CA ALA A 224 -30.85 -0.51 19.29
C ALA A 224 -29.39 -0.88 19.12
N ASP A 225 -29.15 -2.19 19.18
CA ASP A 225 -27.83 -2.77 18.91
C ASP A 225 -27.78 -3.35 17.50
N SER A 226 -26.60 -3.30 16.89
CA SER A 226 -26.35 -3.88 15.58
C SER A 226 -24.93 -4.43 15.47
N LEU A 227 -24.78 -5.50 14.71
CA LEU A 227 -23.48 -5.91 14.19
C LEU A 227 -23.20 -5.17 12.89
N ARG A 228 -21.97 -4.71 12.73
CA ARG A 228 -21.53 -3.91 11.60
C ARG A 228 -20.38 -4.62 10.91
N SER A 229 -20.38 -4.53 9.60
CA SER A 229 -19.30 -5.00 8.75
C SER A 229 -19.04 -3.98 7.66
N SER A 230 -17.78 -3.68 7.41
CA SER A 230 -17.35 -2.77 6.34
C SER A 230 -16.10 -3.26 5.64
N LEU A 231 -16.03 -3.00 4.34
CA LEU A 231 -14.82 -3.21 3.56
C LEU A 231 -14.13 -1.87 3.34
N TRP A 232 -12.88 -1.79 3.74
CA TRP A 232 -11.99 -0.66 3.51
C TRP A 232 -11.02 -1.01 2.39
N ARG A 233 -10.75 -0.04 1.51
CA ARG A 233 -9.82 -0.19 0.40
C ARG A 233 -8.82 0.95 0.38
N ARG A 234 -7.54 0.63 0.17
CA ARG A 234 -6.46 1.60 0.04
C ARG A 234 -6.25 1.95 -1.43
N ARG A 235 -6.44 3.21 -1.81
CA ARG A 235 -6.12 3.73 -3.15
C ARG A 235 -5.32 5.01 -3.02
N HIS A 236 -4.27 5.15 -3.82
CA HIS A 236 -3.37 6.31 -3.78
C HIS A 236 -2.89 6.64 -2.36
N GLY A 237 -2.56 5.59 -1.59
CA GLY A 237 -2.10 5.71 -0.21
C GLY A 237 -3.18 5.93 0.86
N ARG A 238 -4.45 6.22 0.50
CA ARG A 238 -5.54 6.51 1.45
C ARG A 238 -6.53 5.34 1.58
N TRP A 239 -6.94 5.03 2.80
CA TRP A 239 -8.00 4.06 3.08
C TRP A 239 -9.37 4.73 3.04
N ARG A 240 -10.29 4.19 2.23
CA ARG A 240 -11.67 4.64 2.12
C ARG A 240 -12.62 3.45 2.23
N MET A 241 -13.77 3.64 2.86
CA MET A 241 -14.81 2.62 2.98
C MET A 241 -15.45 2.39 1.62
N ALA A 242 -15.38 1.17 1.12
CA ALA A 242 -15.96 0.74 -0.15
C ALA A 242 -17.30 0.02 0.02
N PHE A 243 -17.56 -0.55 1.20
CA PHE A 243 -18.81 -1.22 1.48
C PHE A 243 -19.17 -1.13 2.97
N HIS A 244 -20.45 -1.09 3.29
CA HIS A 244 -20.94 -1.19 4.66
C HIS A 244 -22.28 -1.92 4.75
N GLN A 245 -22.48 -2.66 5.83
CA GLN A 245 -23.75 -3.28 6.19
C GLN A 245 -23.92 -3.28 7.71
N GLY A 246 -25.15 -2.96 8.16
CA GLY A 246 -25.56 -3.14 9.54
C GLY A 246 -26.68 -4.18 9.67
N THR A 247 -26.45 -5.17 10.51
CA THR A 247 -27.45 -6.19 10.85
C THR A 247 -27.97 -5.91 12.25
N PRO A 248 -29.26 -5.57 12.42
CA PRO A 248 -29.84 -5.35 13.75
C PRO A 248 -29.72 -6.62 14.59
N LEU A 249 -29.40 -6.44 15.87
CA LEU A 249 -29.58 -7.50 16.85
C LEU A 249 -31.02 -7.39 17.33
N SER A 250 -31.87 -8.30 16.85
CA SER A 250 -33.20 -8.47 17.42
C SER A 250 -33.05 -8.79 18.91
N ARG A 251 -33.83 -8.08 19.74
CA ARG A 251 -34.09 -8.52 21.10
C ARG A 251 -35.03 -9.71 21.08
#